data_AF-A0A453QSV5-F1
#
_entry.id   AF-A0A453QSV5-F1
#
_cell.length_a   1.000
_cell.length_b   1.000
_cell.length_c   1.000
_cell.angle_alpha   90.00
_cell.angle_beta   90.00
_cell.angle_gamma   90.00
#
_symmetry.space_group_name_H-M   'P 1'
#
loop_
_entity.id
_entity.type
_entity.pdbx_description
1 polymer ?
#
loop_
_entity_poly.entity_id
_entity_poly.type
_entity_poly.pdbx_seq_one_letter_code
_entity_poly.pdbx_strand_id
1 'polypeptide(L)'
;MVLSYGLSLNVSFVCSIQNQCNLANQIISVERVNQYMDIQSEATEVIEENRPLQDWPQDGYVELRDLKVIKYKYLHVHLTVLTNLSD
;
A
#
# COMPACT_ATOMS: atom_id res chain seq x y z
N MET A 1 -1.20 -49.08 -26.46
CA MET A 1 -1.75 -48.93 -25.10
C MET A 1 -0.80 -48.15 -24.20
N VAL A 2 0.47 -48.55 -23.98
CA VAL A 2 1.42 -47.82 -23.12
C VAL A 2 1.66 -46.35 -23.53
N LEU A 3 1.77 -46.06 -24.83
CA LEU A 3 2.04 -44.71 -25.32
C LEU A 3 0.88 -43.73 -25.07
N SER A 4 -0.37 -44.17 -25.23
CA SER A 4 -1.55 -43.33 -24.99
C SER A 4 -1.73 -43.03 -23.49
N TYR A 5 -1.42 -43.98 -22.62
CA TYR A 5 -1.39 -43.75 -21.17
C TYR A 5 -0.26 -42.81 -20.76
N GLY A 6 0.96 -43.00 -21.31
CA GLY A 6 2.09 -42.13 -21.06
C GLY A 6 1.84 -40.68 -21.48
N LEU A 7 1.23 -40.47 -22.65
CA LEU A 7 0.84 -39.14 -23.12
C LEU A 7 -0.21 -38.50 -22.20
N SER A 8 -1.24 -39.24 -21.82
CA SER A 8 -2.31 -38.75 -20.94
C SER A 8 -1.77 -38.33 -19.58
N LEU A 9 -0.88 -39.14 -18.99
CA LEU A 9 -0.22 -38.81 -17.72
C LEU A 9 0.67 -37.58 -17.84
N ASN A 10 1.38 -37.41 -18.96
CA ASN A 10 2.23 -36.24 -19.19
C ASN A 10 1.39 -34.95 -19.25
N VAL A 11 0.25 -34.99 -19.96
CA VAL A 11 -0.70 -33.87 -20.01
C VAL A 11 -1.26 -33.55 -18.62
N SER A 12 -1.68 -34.56 -17.86
CA SER A 12 -2.14 -34.38 -16.48
C SER A 12 -1.07 -33.78 -15.57
N PHE A 13 0.19 -34.19 -15.75
CA PHE A 13 1.30 -33.70 -14.96
C PHE A 13 1.62 -32.22 -15.25
N VAL A 14 1.67 -31.85 -16.53
CA VAL A 14 1.86 -30.45 -16.97
C VAL A 14 0.72 -29.57 -16.45
N CYS A 15 -0.53 -30.02 -16.57
CA CYS A 15 -1.69 -29.30 -16.03
C CYS A 15 -1.62 -29.15 -14.51
N SER A 16 -1.19 -30.20 -13.80
CA SER A 16 -1.04 -30.16 -12.33
C SER A 16 0.01 -29.16 -11.89
N ILE A 17 1.16 -29.10 -12.58
CA ILE A 17 2.21 -28.10 -12.30
C ILE A 17 1.68 -26.70 -12.56
N GLN A 18 0.99 -26.48 -13.68
CA GLN A 18 0.42 -25.17 -14.00
C GLN A 18 -0.58 -24.71 -12.93
N ASN A 19 -1.43 -25.63 -12.46
CA ASN A 19 -2.39 -25.34 -11.39
C ASN A 19 -1.68 -25.00 -10.08
N GLN A 20 -0.60 -25.71 -9.72
CA GLN A 20 0.17 -25.40 -8.52
C GLN A 20 0.82 -24.02 -8.59
N CYS A 21 1.40 -23.63 -9.73
CA CYS A 21 1.94 -22.29 -9.93
C CYS A 21 0.86 -21.20 -9.81
N ASN A 22 -0.33 -21.45 -10.38
CA ASN A 22 -1.44 -20.51 -10.30
C ASN A 22 -1.95 -20.35 -8.86
N LEU A 23 -2.09 -21.46 -8.12
CA LEU A 23 -2.49 -21.44 -6.72
C LEU A 23 -1.47 -20.69 -5.84
N ALA A 24 -0.17 -20.90 -6.05
CA ALA A 24 0.86 -20.17 -5.33
C ALA A 24 0.75 -18.65 -5.54
N ASN A 25 0.51 -18.20 -6.78
CA ASN A 25 0.30 -16.79 -7.09
C ASN A 25 -0.97 -16.23 -6.42
N GLN A 26 -2.04 -17.03 -6.33
CA GLN A 26 -3.28 -16.64 -5.65
C GLN A 26 -3.08 -16.49 -4.15
N ILE A 27 -2.36 -17.43 -3.52
CA ILE A 27 -2.04 -17.37 -2.08
C ILE A 27 -1.24 -16.11 -1.76
N ILE A 28 -0.20 -15.79 -2.54
CA ILE A 28 0.59 -14.56 -2.36
C ILE A 28 -0.29 -13.30 -2.50
N SER A 29 -1.28 -13.33 -3.40
CA SER A 29 -2.21 -12.21 -3.56
C SER A 29 -3.12 -12.03 -2.34
N VAL A 30 -3.61 -13.12 -1.76
CA VAL A 30 -4.40 -13.09 -0.51
C VAL A 30 -3.54 -12.60 0.66
N GLU A 31 -2.30 -13.06 0.77
CA GLU A 31 -1.39 -12.62 1.84
C GLU A 31 -1.14 -11.11 1.78
N ARG A 32 -0.91 -10.54 0.58
CA ARG A 32 -0.76 -9.10 0.41
C ARG A 32 -2.01 -8.33 0.84
N VAL A 33 -3.20 -8.79 0.44
CA VAL A 33 -4.45 -8.16 0.87
C VAL A 33 -4.56 -8.18 2.39
N ASN A 34 -4.23 -9.31 3.03
CA ASN A 34 -4.23 -9.43 4.49
C ASN A 34 -3.24 -8.46 5.15
N GLN A 35 -2.03 -8.34 4.60
CA GLN A 35 -1.06 -7.35 5.09
C GLN A 35 -1.57 -5.92 5.00
N TYR A 36 -2.32 -5.56 3.94
CA TYR A 36 -2.93 -4.23 3.82
C TYR A 36 -4.07 -4.00 4.81
N MET A 37 -4.79 -5.05 5.22
CA MET A 37 -5.85 -4.93 6.24
C MET A 37 -5.32 -4.64 7.64
N ASP A 38 -4.10 -5.11 7.96
CA ASP A 38 -3.46 -4.90 9.27
C ASP A 38 -2.73 -3.55 9.38
N ILE A 39 -2.68 -2.76 8.30
CA ILE A 39 -2.09 -1.42 8.34
C ILE A 39 -2.96 -0.51 9.22
N GLN A 40 -2.30 0.26 10.08
CA GLN A 40 -2.97 1.26 10.89
C GLN A 40 -3.72 2.24 9.99
N SER A 41 -5.04 2.35 10.22
CA SER A 41 -5.90 3.27 9.48
C SER A 41 -5.35 4.69 9.58
N GLU A 42 -5.31 5.38 8.45
CA GLU A 42 -5.01 6.80 8.41
C GLU A 42 -6.05 7.60 9.22
N ALA A 43 -5.74 8.85 9.57
CA ALA A 43 -6.70 9.71 10.26
C ALA A 43 -8.02 9.76 9.49
N THR A 44 -9.13 9.73 10.23
CA THR A 44 -10.48 9.75 9.66
C THR A 44 -10.63 10.89 8.66
N GLU A 45 -11.15 10.58 7.47
CA GLU A 45 -11.31 11.53 6.35
C GLU A 45 -12.03 12.82 6.77
N VAL A 46 -13.01 12.71 7.67
CA VAL A 46 -13.76 13.85 8.19
C VAL A 46 -13.87 13.74 9.71
N ILE A 47 -13.45 14.79 10.40
CA ILE A 47 -13.66 14.98 11.84
C ILE A 47 -14.74 16.05 11.98
N GLU A 48 -15.99 15.62 12.17
CA GLU A 48 -17.16 16.53 12.28
C GLU A 48 -16.97 17.59 13.37
N GLU A 49 -16.24 17.25 14.44
CA GLU A 49 -15.98 18.14 15.57
C GLU A 49 -14.99 19.29 15.24
N ASN A 50 -14.14 19.14 14.22
CA ASN A 50 -13.07 20.10 13.90
C ASN A 50 -13.11 20.58 12.43
N ARG A 51 -14.30 20.61 11.84
CA ARG A 51 -14.46 21.06 10.46
C ARG A 51 -14.30 22.58 10.39
N PRO A 52 -13.43 23.11 9.52
CA PRO A 52 -13.33 24.54 9.33
C PRO A 52 -14.61 25.11 8.68
N LEU A 53 -14.86 26.40 8.91
CA LEU A 53 -15.99 27.11 8.31
C LEU A 53 -15.91 27.07 6.77
N GLN A 54 -17.04 27.22 6.09
CA GLN A 54 -17.10 27.14 4.62
C GLN A 54 -16.21 28.19 3.91
N ASP A 55 -15.99 29.33 4.56
CA ASP A 55 -15.14 30.40 4.03
C ASP A 55 -13.66 30.22 4.40
N TRP A 56 -13.28 29.12 5.05
CA TRP A 56 -11.89 28.84 5.37
C TRP A 56 -11.13 28.26 4.14
N PRO A 57 -9.88 28.67 3.92
CA PRO A 57 -9.14 29.72 4.62
C PRO A 57 -9.47 31.11 4.05
N GLN A 58 -9.87 32.07 4.91
CA GLN A 58 -10.12 33.45 4.49
C GLN A 58 -8.81 34.21 4.20
N ASP A 59 -7.81 34.00 5.05
CA ASP A 59 -6.44 34.47 4.84
C ASP A 59 -5.51 33.25 4.83
N GLY A 60 -4.74 33.10 3.76
CA GLY A 60 -3.82 31.97 3.56
C GLY A 60 -2.56 32.00 4.42
N TYR A 61 -2.60 32.66 5.58
CA TYR A 61 -1.45 32.76 6.48
C TYR A 61 -1.27 31.45 7.26
N VAL A 62 -0.15 30.78 7.04
CA VAL A 62 0.21 29.53 7.73
C VAL A 62 1.42 29.81 8.62
N GLU A 63 1.27 29.50 9.91
CA GLU A 63 2.34 29.65 10.90
C GLU A 63 2.74 28.28 11.47
N LEU A 64 4.03 27.97 11.40
CA LEU A 64 4.61 26.73 11.94
C LEU A 64 5.15 27.01 13.33
N ARG A 65 4.49 26.50 14.37
CA ARG A 65 4.95 26.62 15.77
C ARG A 65 5.30 25.24 16.33
N ASP A 66 6.54 25.09 16.81
CA ASP A 66 7.05 23.91 17.53
C ASP A 66 6.71 22.55 16.90
N LEU A 67 6.82 22.46 15.57
CA LEU A 67 6.49 21.26 14.80
C LEU A 67 7.43 20.10 15.18
N LYS A 68 6.93 19.16 16.00
CA LYS A 68 7.62 17.91 16.33
C LYS A 68 7.14 16.80 15.39
N VAL A 69 7.96 16.55 14.38
CA VAL A 69 7.73 15.53 13.35
C VAL A 69 8.03 14.14 13.94
N ILE A 70 7.00 13.44 14.42
CA ILE A 70 7.15 12.11 15.03
C ILE A 70 7.23 11.07 13.89
N LYS A 71 8.46 10.76 13.45
CA LYS A 71 8.83 9.70 12.49
C LYS A 71 7.99 9.62 11.21
N TYR A 72 8.50 10.27 10.18
CA TYR A 72 8.01 10.08 8.82
C TYR A 72 9.11 9.42 7.99
N LYS A 73 8.83 8.21 7.49
CA LYS A 73 9.78 7.41 6.70
C LYS A 73 10.10 8.05 5.32
N TYR A 74 9.23 8.93 4.83
CA TYR A 74 9.36 9.62 3.54
C TYR A 74 9.55 11.15 3.64
N LEU A 75 9.19 11.77 4.77
CA LEU A 75 9.30 13.23 4.95
C LEU A 75 10.75 13.70 5.18
N HIS A 76 11.68 12.78 5.53
CA HIS A 76 13.09 13.12 5.73
C HIS A 76 13.74 13.69 4.45
N VAL A 77 13.32 13.21 3.27
CA VAL A 77 13.83 13.70 1.98
C VAL A 77 13.26 15.09 1.64
N HIS A 78 11.98 15.33 1.95
CA HIS A 78 11.31 16.57 1.58
C HIS A 78 11.63 17.74 2.53
N LEU A 79 11.83 17.47 3.83
CA LEU A 79 12.26 18.50 4.79
C LEU A 79 13.69 18.97 4.51
N THR A 80 14.59 18.08 4.08
CA THR A 80 15.96 18.44 3.70
C THR A 80 15.97 19.43 2.54
N VAL A 81 15.06 19.30 1.56
CA VAL A 81 14.97 20.27 0.45
C VAL A 81 14.47 21.63 0.92
N LEU A 82 13.49 21.65 1.84
CA LEU A 82 12.92 22.90 2.36
C LEU A 82 13.89 23.64 3.29
N THR A 83 14.70 22.94 4.09
CA THR A 83 15.73 23.57 4.93
C THR A 83 16.90 24.13 4.13
N ASN A 84 17.24 23.51 2.98
CA ASN A 84 18.29 24.00 2.07
C ASN A 84 17.83 25.14 1.15
N LEU A 85 16.55 25.53 1.18
CA LEU A 85 15.99 26.67 0.43
C LEU A 85 15.90 27.94 1.30
N SER A 86 16.13 27.82 2.60
CA SER A 86 16.10 28.92 3.57
C SER A 86 17.49 29.42 4.00
N ASP A 87 18.57 28.89 3.40
CA ASP A 87 19.95 29.38 3.53
C ASP A 87 20.41 30.13 2.25
#